data_AF-A0A956C1C7-F1
#
_entry.id   AF-A0A956C1C7-F1
#
_cell.length_a   1.000
_cell.length_b   1.000
_cell.length_c   1.000
_cell.angle_alpha   90.00
_cell.angle_beta   90.00
_cell.angle_gamma   90.00
#
_symmetry.space_group_name_H-M   'P 1'
#
loop_
_entity.id
_entity.type
_entity.pdbx_description
1 polymer ?
#
loop_
_entity_poly.entity_id
_entity_poly.type
_entity_poly.pdbx_seq_one_letter_code
_entity_poly.pdbx_strand_id
1 'polypeptide(L)'
;MKESNARVAAVLMPLAVMGAALAWSCGSSDEEAGGGGGGDAKQAFTTTVYPSLAKECGECHQKGQRGAPVFLGAGADPSYTAIEGFPGLVSAPSISPLVQKGVHSGPALTATQADNITKWLKLEVSARKLQSDPGTPKNLRAAFKAFGECMDYARWRELKLDTIALTDTEGNQGKCVSCHNYGDGSMWLSGSPNKEEHEVLAAETFLKLREFPYVQRLAIGRVNAEGTFDGIEGARRILDKGNEAQQPQANNHPRFALTSELAGNLTTFVTETISNMNANRCQNVTVPEAGTD
;
A
#
# COMPACT_ATOMS: atom_id res chain seq x y z
N MET A 1 23.88 38.59 -24.71
CA MET A 1 24.40 39.74 -23.95
C MET A 1 23.22 40.57 -23.44
N LYS A 2 22.86 40.41 -22.17
CA LYS A 2 22.22 41.43 -21.33
C LYS A 2 22.29 40.97 -19.88
N GLU A 3 22.65 41.91 -19.03
CA GLU A 3 23.41 41.75 -17.80
C GLU A 3 22.57 41.44 -16.56
N SER A 4 23.30 41.01 -15.52
CA SER A 4 22.91 40.69 -14.16
C SER A 4 22.28 41.86 -13.39
N ASN A 5 21.51 41.53 -12.34
CA ASN A 5 21.82 41.89 -10.94
C ASN A 5 20.59 41.66 -10.03
N ALA A 6 20.69 40.71 -9.11
CA ALA A 6 19.82 40.67 -7.93
C ALA A 6 20.69 40.46 -6.69
N ARG A 7 20.59 41.43 -5.78
CA ARG A 7 21.45 41.64 -4.61
C ARG A 7 21.10 40.68 -3.47
N VAL A 8 22.16 40.21 -2.83
CA VAL A 8 22.17 39.49 -1.55
C VAL A 8 21.79 40.46 -0.43
N ALA A 9 20.88 40.06 0.46
CA ALA A 9 20.68 40.69 1.76
C ALA A 9 20.80 39.61 2.85
N ALA A 10 21.95 39.61 3.52
CA ALA A 10 22.22 38.82 4.71
C ALA A 10 21.73 39.60 5.94
N VAL A 11 20.90 38.97 6.77
CA VAL A 11 20.51 39.50 8.09
C VAL A 11 21.31 38.74 9.15
N LEU A 12 22.25 39.45 9.77
CA LEU A 12 22.97 39.07 10.98
C LEU A 12 22.06 39.32 12.19
N MET A 13 21.84 38.31 13.03
CA MET A 13 21.29 38.47 14.38
C MET A 13 22.37 38.21 15.44
N PRO A 14 22.37 38.97 16.55
CA PRO A 14 23.45 38.95 17.53
C PRO A 14 23.33 37.81 18.55
N LEU A 15 24.51 37.25 18.87
CA LEU A 15 24.81 36.47 20.07
C LEU A 15 24.49 37.26 21.35
N ALA A 16 23.81 36.63 22.30
CA ALA A 16 23.82 37.03 23.71
C ALA A 16 24.43 35.90 24.55
N VAL A 17 25.55 36.21 25.20
CA VAL A 17 26.29 35.37 26.14
C VAL A 17 26.17 36.00 27.53
N MET A 18 25.67 35.24 28.50
CA MET A 18 25.88 35.36 29.95
C MET A 18 25.62 33.95 30.53
N GLY A 19 26.43 33.32 31.38
CA GLY A 19 27.57 33.74 32.19
C GLY A 19 27.32 33.40 33.67
N ALA A 20 28.17 32.51 34.23
CA ALA A 20 28.37 32.13 35.66
C ALA A 20 27.43 31.04 36.26
N ALA A 21 27.87 29.83 36.69
CA ALA A 21 28.98 29.31 37.55
C ALA A 21 28.46 28.95 38.96
N LEU A 22 28.47 27.67 39.38
CA LEU A 22 29.31 27.00 40.42
C LEU A 22 28.50 25.77 40.92
N ALA A 23 28.98 24.62 41.42
CA ALA A 23 30.27 24.03 41.72
C ALA A 23 30.12 22.48 41.89
N TRP A 24 31.24 21.77 41.69
CA TRP A 24 31.67 20.46 42.21
C TRP A 24 30.68 19.35 42.60
N SER A 25 30.79 18.22 41.89
CA SER A 25 30.89 16.89 42.51
C SER A 25 31.84 16.00 41.69
N CYS A 26 32.88 15.48 42.34
CA CYS A 26 33.76 14.44 41.81
C CYS A 26 33.09 13.07 41.97
N GLY A 27 33.00 12.31 40.88
CA GLY A 27 32.54 10.92 40.92
C GLY A 27 32.66 10.29 39.55
N SER A 28 33.82 9.71 39.27
CA SER A 28 34.12 8.92 38.08
C SER A 28 33.31 7.62 38.09
N SER A 29 32.51 7.39 37.06
CA SER A 29 32.26 6.07 36.47
C SER A 29 31.77 6.30 35.05
N ASP A 30 32.64 5.98 34.10
CA ASP A 30 32.27 5.77 32.71
C ASP A 30 31.32 4.58 32.65
N GLU A 31 30.02 4.81 32.44
CA GLU A 31 29.11 3.80 31.90
C GLU A 31 28.24 4.43 30.80
N GLU A 32 28.54 3.99 29.59
CA GLU A 32 27.70 4.08 28.40
C GLU A 32 26.28 3.57 28.71
N ALA A 33 25.25 4.32 28.26
CA ALA A 33 23.94 3.75 27.98
C ALA A 33 23.18 4.57 26.92
N GLY A 34 23.82 4.82 25.78
CA GLY A 34 23.12 5.11 24.55
C GLY A 34 22.76 3.80 23.84
N GLY A 35 21.55 3.25 24.03
CA GLY A 35 21.19 2.01 23.32
C GLY A 35 19.93 1.22 23.74
N GLY A 36 19.02 1.78 24.53
CA GLY A 36 17.89 1.01 25.11
C GLY A 36 16.80 0.48 24.16
N GLY A 37 16.82 0.84 22.88
CA GLY A 37 15.72 0.49 21.96
C GLY A 37 15.63 -0.99 21.59
N GLY A 38 16.76 -1.70 21.48
CA GLY A 38 16.79 -3.10 21.04
C GLY A 38 16.25 -4.09 22.07
N GLY A 39 16.32 -3.74 23.37
CA GLY A 39 15.88 -4.60 24.47
C GLY A 39 14.37 -4.85 24.45
N ASP A 40 13.58 -3.79 24.30
CA ASP A 40 12.12 -3.86 24.29
C ASP A 40 11.59 -4.63 23.07
N ALA A 41 12.20 -4.42 21.90
CA ALA A 41 11.82 -5.12 20.67
C ALA A 41 12.12 -6.63 20.79
N LYS A 42 13.32 -7.00 21.25
CA LYS A 42 13.69 -8.40 21.48
C LYS A 42 12.81 -9.06 22.53
N GLN A 43 12.50 -8.36 23.62
CA GLN A 43 11.61 -8.88 24.66
C GLN A 43 10.19 -9.10 24.12
N ALA A 44 9.64 -8.15 23.36
CA ALA A 44 8.33 -8.31 22.73
C ALA A 44 8.31 -9.50 21.76
N PHE A 45 9.37 -9.69 20.98
CA PHE A 45 9.47 -10.86 20.10
C PHE A 45 9.46 -12.16 20.89
N THR A 46 10.37 -12.28 21.87
CA THR A 46 10.62 -13.54 22.57
C THR A 46 9.45 -13.97 23.46
N THR A 47 8.74 -13.02 24.06
CA THR A 47 7.63 -13.29 24.98
C THR A 47 6.27 -13.37 24.31
N THR A 48 6.07 -12.70 23.17
CA THR A 48 4.75 -12.55 22.54
C THR A 48 4.73 -13.08 21.11
N VAL A 49 5.61 -12.58 20.23
CA VAL A 49 5.57 -12.92 18.80
C VAL A 49 5.96 -14.38 18.57
N TYR A 50 7.09 -14.83 19.12
CA TYR A 50 7.57 -16.19 18.91
C TYR A 50 6.56 -17.25 19.38
N PRO A 51 6.01 -17.21 20.61
CA PRO A 51 5.00 -18.18 21.03
C PRO A 51 3.76 -18.18 20.13
N SER A 52 3.36 -17.00 19.60
CA SER A 52 2.22 -16.88 18.71
C SER A 52 2.46 -17.49 17.32
N LEU A 53 3.71 -17.46 16.82
CA LEU A 53 4.07 -17.99 15.49
C LEU A 53 4.53 -19.45 15.51
N ALA A 54 5.29 -19.84 16.54
CA ALA A 54 5.98 -21.13 16.57
C ALA A 54 5.02 -22.32 16.44
N LYS A 55 3.82 -22.21 17.01
CA LYS A 55 2.81 -23.29 16.98
C LYS A 55 2.35 -23.63 15.57
N GLU A 56 2.15 -22.64 14.72
CA GLU A 56 1.53 -22.82 13.40
C GLU A 56 2.53 -22.69 12.24
N CYS A 57 3.60 -21.91 12.43
CA CYS A 57 4.60 -21.64 11.41
C CYS A 57 5.92 -22.38 11.66
N GLY A 58 6.16 -22.87 12.89
CA GLY A 58 7.43 -23.45 13.32
C GLY A 58 7.86 -24.66 12.49
N GLU A 59 6.94 -25.60 12.23
CA GLU A 59 7.26 -26.85 11.53
C GLU A 59 7.98 -26.62 10.19
N CYS A 60 7.50 -25.66 9.40
CA CYS A 60 8.09 -25.33 8.11
C CYS A 60 9.28 -24.37 8.25
N HIS A 61 9.13 -23.29 9.02
CA HIS A 61 10.12 -22.20 9.08
C HIS A 61 11.30 -22.45 10.03
N GLN A 62 11.30 -23.56 10.78
CA GLN A 62 12.46 -24.03 11.54
C GLN A 62 13.44 -24.88 10.73
N LYS A 63 12.92 -25.62 9.75
CA LYS A 63 13.70 -26.63 9.00
C LYS A 63 13.81 -26.32 7.51
N GLY A 64 13.13 -25.27 7.06
CA GLY A 64 13.07 -24.89 5.65
C GLY A 64 12.28 -25.88 4.80
N GLN A 65 11.27 -26.53 5.39
CA GLN A 65 10.48 -27.51 4.66
C GLN A 65 9.77 -26.85 3.48
N ARG A 66 9.71 -27.56 2.35
CA ARG A 66 9.02 -27.10 1.13
C ARG A 66 9.54 -25.75 0.63
N GLY A 67 10.83 -25.46 0.85
CA GLY A 67 11.45 -24.20 0.44
C GLY A 67 11.09 -23.00 1.33
N ALA A 68 10.51 -23.24 2.51
CA ALA A 68 10.24 -22.17 3.46
C ALA A 68 11.55 -21.50 3.90
N PRO A 69 11.61 -20.16 4.01
CA PRO A 69 12.76 -19.49 4.60
C PRO A 69 12.92 -19.88 6.07
N VAL A 70 14.15 -20.16 6.48
CA VAL A 70 14.48 -20.54 7.87
C VAL A 70 14.66 -19.28 8.70
N PHE A 71 13.58 -18.81 9.31
CA PHE A 71 13.58 -17.63 10.19
C PHE A 71 13.07 -17.92 11.60
N LEU A 72 12.65 -19.16 11.88
CA LEU A 72 12.38 -19.64 13.23
C LEU A 72 13.48 -20.63 13.63
N GLY A 73 13.93 -20.58 14.87
CA GLY A 73 14.88 -21.52 15.46
C GLY A 73 14.23 -22.40 16.52
N ALA A 74 15.05 -23.19 17.22
CA ALA A 74 14.60 -24.13 18.25
C ALA A 74 13.96 -23.47 19.49
N GLY A 75 14.03 -22.15 19.60
CA GLY A 75 13.47 -21.36 20.67
C GLY A 75 13.32 -19.90 20.26
N ALA A 76 12.85 -19.07 21.19
CA ALA A 76 12.61 -17.66 20.96
C ALA A 76 13.90 -16.89 20.57
N ASP A 77 14.97 -17.06 21.33
CA ASP A 77 16.25 -16.37 21.07
C ASP A 77 16.88 -16.78 19.72
N PRO A 78 17.05 -18.07 19.38
CA PRO A 78 17.54 -18.46 18.05
C PRO A 78 16.66 -17.97 16.91
N SER A 79 15.33 -17.89 17.12
CA SER A 79 14.41 -17.35 16.12
C SER A 79 14.61 -15.86 15.91
N TYR A 80 14.83 -15.10 16.99
CA TYR A 80 15.08 -13.67 16.90
C TYR A 80 16.35 -13.42 16.07
N THR A 81 17.45 -14.09 16.41
CA THR A 81 18.71 -13.99 15.65
C THR A 81 18.53 -14.39 14.18
N ALA A 82 17.76 -15.45 13.90
CA ALA A 82 17.48 -15.87 12.53
C ALA A 82 16.67 -14.83 11.74
N ILE A 83 15.65 -14.23 12.36
CA ILE A 83 14.81 -13.18 11.75
C ILE A 83 15.63 -11.92 11.46
N GLU A 84 16.54 -11.53 12.35
CA GLU A 84 17.43 -10.38 12.14
C GLU A 84 18.38 -10.58 10.96
N GLY A 85 18.85 -11.82 10.77
CA GLY A 85 19.70 -12.19 9.65
C GLY A 85 18.96 -12.30 8.30
N PHE A 86 17.62 -12.23 8.31
CA PHE A 86 16.81 -12.38 7.10
C PHE A 86 16.43 -11.00 6.52
N PRO A 87 16.94 -10.61 5.34
CA PRO A 87 16.69 -9.29 4.78
C PRO A 87 15.19 -9.03 4.59
N GLY A 88 14.72 -7.88 5.11
CA GLY A 88 13.38 -7.36 4.87
C GLY A 88 12.28 -7.83 5.83
N LEU A 89 12.48 -8.89 6.63
CA LEU A 89 11.47 -9.34 7.59
C LEU A 89 11.29 -8.34 8.75
N VAL A 90 12.39 -7.80 9.25
CA VAL A 90 12.40 -6.70 10.23
C VAL A 90 12.35 -5.37 9.49
N SER A 91 11.14 -4.85 9.31
CA SER A 91 10.86 -3.61 8.60
C SER A 91 9.54 -2.99 9.09
N ALA A 92 9.13 -1.83 8.56
CA ALA A 92 7.85 -1.24 8.92
C ALA A 92 6.69 -2.24 8.70
N PRO A 93 5.67 -2.28 9.58
CA PRO A 93 4.58 -3.25 9.45
C PRO A 93 3.88 -3.25 8.08
N SER A 94 3.75 -2.07 7.47
CA SER A 94 3.19 -1.90 6.12
C SER A 94 3.98 -2.68 5.07
N ILE A 95 5.31 -2.73 5.18
CA ILE A 95 6.20 -3.34 4.18
C ILE A 95 6.77 -4.70 4.58
N SER A 96 6.60 -5.13 5.83
CA SER A 96 7.15 -6.40 6.30
C SER A 96 6.41 -7.59 5.69
N PRO A 97 7.14 -8.52 5.03
CA PRO A 97 6.56 -9.77 4.57
C PRO A 97 5.91 -10.58 5.69
N LEU A 98 6.29 -10.40 6.95
CA LEU A 98 5.64 -11.11 8.05
C LEU A 98 4.17 -10.72 8.20
N VAL A 99 3.82 -9.45 7.98
CA VAL A 99 2.44 -8.95 8.05
C VAL A 99 1.73 -9.11 6.70
N GLN A 100 2.46 -8.92 5.59
CA GLN A 100 1.89 -8.99 4.24
C GLN A 100 1.72 -10.43 3.70
N LYS A 101 2.31 -11.43 4.37
CA LYS A 101 2.16 -12.84 4.04
C LYS A 101 0.71 -13.28 4.25
N GLY A 102 -0.07 -13.22 3.19
CA GLY A 102 -1.43 -13.76 3.13
C GLY A 102 -1.46 -15.29 3.28
N VAL A 103 -2.58 -15.91 2.90
CA VAL A 103 -2.71 -17.38 2.88
C VAL A 103 -1.65 -17.95 1.93
N HIS A 104 -0.86 -18.91 2.42
CA HIS A 104 0.16 -19.63 1.65
C HIS A 104 0.02 -21.13 1.92
N SER A 105 1.07 -21.93 1.76
CA SER A 105 1.05 -23.36 2.10
C SER A 105 0.72 -23.67 3.57
N GLY A 106 0.75 -22.65 4.44
CA GLY A 106 0.23 -22.68 5.81
C GLY A 106 -0.92 -21.68 6.01
N PRO A 107 -1.55 -21.69 7.21
CA PRO A 107 -2.63 -20.77 7.50
C PRO A 107 -2.18 -19.30 7.38
N ALA A 108 -3.12 -18.41 7.07
CA ALA A 108 -2.90 -16.98 7.25
C ALA A 108 -2.74 -16.65 8.74
N LEU A 109 -2.10 -15.52 9.04
CA LEU A 109 -2.09 -14.99 10.40
C LEU A 109 -3.52 -14.73 10.87
N THR A 110 -3.80 -15.12 12.11
CA THR A 110 -4.94 -14.61 12.86
C THR A 110 -4.77 -13.11 13.10
N ALA A 111 -5.88 -12.39 13.35
CA ALA A 111 -5.84 -10.97 13.68
C ALA A 111 -4.90 -10.68 14.88
N THR A 112 -4.96 -11.51 15.93
CA THR A 112 -4.09 -11.36 17.11
C THR A 112 -2.61 -11.57 16.79
N GLN A 113 -2.25 -12.54 15.93
CA GLN A 113 -0.86 -12.71 15.51
C GLN A 113 -0.38 -11.52 14.69
N ALA A 114 -1.20 -11.02 13.75
CA ALA A 114 -0.88 -9.84 12.94
C ALA A 114 -0.66 -8.58 13.81
N ASP A 115 -1.49 -8.37 14.84
CA ASP A 115 -1.34 -7.28 15.80
C ASP A 115 -0.04 -7.39 16.61
N ASN A 116 0.27 -8.59 17.10
CA ASN A 116 1.48 -8.84 17.88
C ASN A 116 2.75 -8.58 17.05
N ILE A 117 2.78 -9.07 15.80
CA ILE A 117 3.87 -8.82 14.87
C ILE A 117 3.96 -7.32 14.55
N THR A 118 2.84 -6.66 14.27
CA THR A 118 2.79 -5.22 13.96
C THR A 118 3.35 -4.38 15.10
N LYS A 119 2.96 -4.68 16.35
CA LYS A 119 3.50 -3.98 17.54
C LYS A 119 5.00 -4.18 17.69
N TRP A 120 5.47 -5.42 17.54
CA TRP A 120 6.90 -5.72 17.60
C TRP A 120 7.70 -5.03 16.48
N LEU A 121 7.22 -5.07 15.24
CA LEU A 121 7.89 -4.39 14.12
C LEU A 121 7.97 -2.87 14.30
N LYS A 122 6.98 -2.24 14.94
CA LYS A 122 7.07 -0.82 15.32
C LYS A 122 8.18 -0.55 16.33
N LEU A 123 8.36 -1.44 17.31
CA LEU A 123 9.49 -1.37 18.25
C LEU A 123 10.82 -1.53 17.51
N GLU A 124 10.92 -2.51 16.60
CA GLU A 124 12.13 -2.74 15.79
C GLU A 124 12.51 -1.54 14.93
N VAL A 125 11.55 -0.96 14.21
CA VAL A 125 11.78 0.24 13.38
C VAL A 125 12.31 1.38 14.23
N SER A 126 11.71 1.62 15.40
CA SER A 126 12.15 2.65 16.34
C SER A 126 13.56 2.36 16.87
N ALA A 127 13.82 1.14 17.33
CA ALA A 127 15.08 0.71 17.92
C ALA A 127 16.25 0.82 16.94
N ARG A 128 16.04 0.39 15.70
CA ARG A 128 17.05 0.35 14.64
C ARG A 128 17.15 1.64 13.84
N LYS A 129 16.28 2.61 14.11
CA LYS A 129 16.13 3.84 13.30
C LYS A 129 15.97 3.51 11.81
N LEU A 130 15.22 2.45 11.50
CA LEU A 130 14.87 2.12 10.11
C LEU A 130 14.03 3.27 9.53
N GLN A 131 13.98 3.37 8.20
CA GLN A 131 13.10 4.33 7.53
C GLN A 131 11.70 4.24 8.16
N SER A 132 11.19 5.41 8.56
CA SER A 132 9.85 5.53 9.13
C SER A 132 8.85 4.89 8.19
N ASP A 133 7.94 4.09 8.76
CA ASP A 133 6.75 3.59 8.06
C ASP A 133 6.21 4.75 7.21
N PRO A 134 6.06 4.61 5.87
CA PRO A 134 5.40 5.64 5.05
C PRO A 134 4.00 5.99 5.61
N GLY A 135 3.51 5.16 6.52
CA GLY A 135 2.33 5.33 7.31
C GLY A 135 1.23 4.55 6.64
N THR A 136 0.58 3.67 7.40
CA THR A 136 -0.75 3.22 6.98
C THR A 136 -1.61 4.48 6.80
N PRO A 137 -2.27 4.67 5.65
CA PRO A 137 -3.10 5.84 5.43
C PRO A 137 -4.08 6.03 6.60
N LYS A 138 -4.15 7.23 7.17
CA LYS A 138 -4.89 7.46 8.42
C LYS A 138 -6.42 7.43 8.26
N ASN A 139 -6.91 7.48 7.03
CA ASN A 139 -8.33 7.44 6.70
C ASN A 139 -8.52 7.02 5.23
N LEU A 140 -9.77 6.74 4.85
CA LEU A 140 -10.13 6.28 3.51
C LEU A 140 -9.68 7.23 2.40
N ARG A 141 -9.79 8.55 2.59
CA ARG A 141 -9.40 9.52 1.56
C ARG A 141 -7.89 9.53 1.32
N ALA A 142 -7.10 9.43 2.39
CA ALA A 142 -5.65 9.26 2.28
C ALA A 142 -5.29 7.93 1.62
N ALA A 143 -6.04 6.85 1.91
CA ALA A 143 -5.79 5.54 1.32
C ALA A 143 -6.09 5.50 -0.18
N PHE A 144 -7.20 6.10 -0.60
CA PHE A 144 -7.54 6.25 -2.00
C PHE A 144 -6.51 7.09 -2.76
N LYS A 145 -6.04 8.19 -2.16
CA LYS A 145 -4.95 8.98 -2.74
C LYS A 145 -3.67 8.15 -2.90
N ALA A 146 -3.26 7.43 -1.85
CA ALA A 146 -2.08 6.57 -1.90
C ALA A 146 -2.22 5.43 -2.93
N PHE A 147 -3.39 4.82 -3.04
CA PHE A 147 -3.69 3.80 -4.05
C PHE A 147 -3.57 4.37 -5.47
N GLY A 148 -4.21 5.52 -5.74
CA GLY A 148 -4.12 6.21 -7.01
C GLY A 148 -2.69 6.62 -7.36
N GLU A 149 -1.92 7.12 -6.39
CA GLU A 149 -0.49 7.43 -6.57
C GLU A 149 0.35 6.19 -6.87
N CYS A 150 -0.08 5.00 -6.46
CA CYS A 150 0.62 3.73 -6.69
C CYS A 150 0.17 2.97 -7.95
N MET A 151 -0.87 3.44 -8.64
CA MET A 151 -1.29 2.85 -9.91
C MET A 151 -0.22 3.08 -10.98
N ASP A 152 0.07 2.03 -11.77
CA ASP A 152 1.08 2.05 -12.84
C ASP A 152 0.42 1.87 -14.22
N TYR A 153 0.56 2.85 -15.10
CA TYR A 153 -0.11 2.86 -16.40
C TYR A 153 0.43 1.82 -17.39
N ALA A 154 1.74 1.58 -17.38
CA ALA A 154 2.37 0.54 -18.18
C ALA A 154 1.79 -0.82 -17.80
N ARG A 155 1.63 -1.07 -16.49
CA ARG A 155 0.99 -2.30 -16.00
C ARG A 155 -0.50 -2.37 -16.37
N TRP A 156 -1.21 -1.25 -16.28
CA TRP A 156 -2.62 -1.15 -16.71
C TRP A 156 -2.80 -1.54 -18.19
N ARG A 157 -1.92 -1.05 -19.06
CA ARG A 157 -1.88 -1.36 -20.50
C ARG A 157 -1.45 -2.80 -20.79
N GLU A 158 -0.43 -3.30 -20.09
CA GLU A 158 0.02 -4.69 -20.21
C GLU A 158 -1.12 -5.68 -19.90
N LEU A 159 -1.95 -5.34 -18.91
CA LEU A 159 -3.13 -6.10 -18.51
C LEU A 159 -4.37 -5.80 -19.36
N LYS A 160 -4.23 -5.04 -20.46
CA LYS A 160 -5.29 -4.65 -21.40
C LYS A 160 -6.48 -3.91 -20.76
N LEU A 161 -6.30 -3.30 -19.59
CA LEU A 161 -7.38 -2.67 -18.84
C LEU A 161 -7.82 -1.34 -19.46
N ASP A 162 -7.00 -0.76 -20.32
CA ASP A 162 -7.33 0.33 -21.23
C ASP A 162 -8.52 0.03 -22.14
N THR A 163 -8.81 -1.25 -22.39
CA THR A 163 -9.93 -1.67 -23.25
C THR A 163 -11.27 -1.81 -22.52
N ILE A 164 -11.33 -1.65 -21.18
CA ILE A 164 -12.58 -1.80 -20.40
C ILE A 164 -13.69 -0.89 -20.93
N ALA A 165 -13.34 0.34 -21.32
CA ALA A 165 -14.26 1.32 -21.88
C ALA A 165 -15.00 0.82 -23.15
N LEU A 166 -14.40 -0.12 -23.88
CA LEU A 166 -14.91 -0.66 -25.13
C LEU A 166 -15.78 -1.93 -24.96
N THR A 167 -16.06 -2.33 -23.71
CA THR A 167 -16.93 -3.48 -23.40
C THR A 167 -18.34 -3.23 -23.92
N ASP A 168 -18.89 -4.19 -24.67
CA ASP A 168 -20.25 -4.14 -25.17
C ASP A 168 -21.26 -4.45 -24.06
N THR A 169 -22.38 -3.74 -24.10
CA THR A 169 -23.54 -4.00 -23.26
C THR A 169 -24.49 -4.99 -23.93
N GLU A 170 -25.23 -5.75 -23.14
CA GLU A 170 -26.25 -6.66 -23.62
C GLU A 170 -27.37 -5.92 -24.37
N GLY A 171 -27.92 -6.56 -25.40
CA GLY A 171 -29.02 -6.00 -26.17
C GLY A 171 -28.61 -4.86 -27.11
N ASN A 172 -27.32 -4.74 -27.44
CA ASN A 172 -26.79 -3.74 -28.39
C ASN A 172 -27.06 -2.29 -27.93
N GLN A 173 -26.97 -2.02 -26.62
CA GLN A 173 -27.17 -0.68 -26.05
C GLN A 173 -25.90 0.20 -26.14
N GLY A 174 -24.89 -0.25 -26.88
CA GLY A 174 -23.62 0.43 -27.05
C GLY A 174 -22.52 -0.11 -26.14
N LYS A 175 -21.42 0.64 -26.06
CA LYS A 175 -20.24 0.31 -25.25
C LYS A 175 -20.25 1.13 -23.97
N CYS A 176 -19.56 0.67 -22.92
CA CYS A 176 -19.50 1.41 -21.65
C CYS A 176 -19.07 2.89 -21.82
N VAL A 177 -18.14 3.17 -22.73
CA VAL A 177 -17.67 4.53 -23.06
C VAL A 177 -18.78 5.48 -23.53
N SER A 178 -19.83 5.00 -24.20
CA SER A 178 -20.87 5.90 -24.74
C SER A 178 -21.74 6.53 -23.66
N CYS A 179 -21.66 6.04 -22.41
CA CYS A 179 -22.40 6.58 -21.28
C CYS A 179 -21.51 7.10 -20.14
N HIS A 180 -20.23 6.70 -20.09
CA HIS A 180 -19.33 7.00 -18.97
C HIS A 180 -18.18 7.95 -19.35
N ASN A 181 -18.19 8.53 -20.54
CA ASN A 181 -17.16 9.48 -21.00
C ASN A 181 -17.18 10.85 -20.31
N TYR A 182 -18.13 11.10 -19.41
CA TYR A 182 -18.22 12.32 -18.61
C TYR A 182 -18.24 12.06 -17.08
N GLY A 183 -17.97 10.82 -16.65
CA GLY A 183 -17.91 10.49 -15.22
C GLY A 183 -19.23 10.04 -14.58
N ASP A 184 -20.27 9.78 -15.39
CA ASP A 184 -21.60 9.42 -14.90
C ASP A 184 -21.58 8.18 -14.01
N GLY A 185 -22.37 8.21 -12.93
CA GLY A 185 -22.43 7.13 -11.95
C GLY A 185 -21.12 6.91 -11.18
N SER A 186 -20.28 7.96 -11.08
CA SER A 186 -18.93 7.88 -10.50
C SER A 186 -18.07 6.84 -11.22
N MET A 187 -18.15 6.83 -12.54
CA MET A 187 -17.32 6.02 -13.42
C MET A 187 -16.92 6.89 -14.60
N TRP A 188 -15.62 7.03 -14.85
CA TRP A 188 -15.10 7.69 -16.03
C TRP A 188 -14.49 6.63 -16.95
N LEU A 189 -15.02 6.51 -18.16
CA LEU A 189 -14.50 5.61 -19.18
C LEU A 189 -14.39 6.39 -20.49
N SER A 190 -13.17 6.46 -20.98
CA SER A 190 -12.75 7.10 -22.21
C SER A 190 -11.91 6.10 -23.00
N GLY A 191 -12.13 6.05 -24.31
CA GLY A 191 -11.48 5.10 -25.21
C GLY A 191 -12.08 5.17 -26.62
N SER A 192 -11.29 4.82 -27.62
CA SER A 192 -11.75 4.74 -29.02
C SER A 192 -11.52 3.34 -29.60
N PRO A 193 -12.36 2.86 -30.54
CA PRO A 193 -12.01 1.70 -31.36
C PRO A 193 -10.86 2.00 -32.35
N ASN A 194 -10.57 3.27 -32.65
CA ASN A 194 -9.38 3.67 -33.38
C ASN A 194 -8.16 3.58 -32.46
N LYS A 195 -7.15 2.82 -32.89
CA LYS A 195 -5.95 2.54 -32.09
C LYS A 195 -5.15 3.79 -31.69
N GLU A 196 -5.04 4.78 -32.58
CA GLU A 196 -4.26 6.00 -32.34
C GLU A 196 -4.97 6.90 -31.32
N GLU A 197 -6.28 7.08 -31.48
CA GLU A 197 -7.10 7.82 -30.51
C GLU A 197 -7.21 7.08 -29.17
N HIS A 198 -7.22 5.74 -29.20
CA HIS A 198 -7.39 4.92 -28.01
C HIS A 198 -6.29 5.15 -26.98
N GLU A 199 -5.04 5.34 -27.42
CA GLU A 199 -3.91 5.52 -26.50
C GLU A 199 -4.04 6.79 -25.64
N VAL A 200 -4.52 7.88 -26.24
CA VAL A 200 -4.74 9.16 -25.55
C VAL A 200 -5.97 9.07 -24.65
N LEU A 201 -7.09 8.53 -25.16
CA LEU A 201 -8.34 8.47 -24.41
C LEU A 201 -8.30 7.45 -23.25
N ALA A 202 -7.60 6.33 -23.42
CA ALA A 202 -7.45 5.35 -22.34
C ALA A 202 -6.61 5.89 -21.17
N ALA A 203 -5.66 6.78 -21.43
CA ALA A 203 -4.90 7.46 -20.39
C ALA A 203 -5.82 8.28 -19.48
N GLU A 204 -6.85 8.92 -20.04
CA GLU A 204 -7.83 9.67 -19.28
C GLU A 204 -8.62 8.78 -18.31
N THR A 205 -9.09 7.61 -18.76
CA THR A 205 -9.72 6.60 -17.89
C THR A 205 -8.82 6.27 -16.71
N PHE A 206 -7.55 5.99 -16.98
CA PHE A 206 -6.58 5.66 -15.94
C PHE A 206 -6.39 6.81 -14.96
N LEU A 207 -6.17 8.03 -15.43
CA LEU A 207 -5.96 9.21 -14.60
C LEU A 207 -7.18 9.48 -13.70
N LYS A 208 -8.39 9.42 -14.25
CA LYS A 208 -9.62 9.61 -13.47
C LYS A 208 -9.80 8.51 -12.43
N LEU A 209 -9.54 7.25 -12.75
CA LEU A 209 -9.61 6.15 -11.79
C LEU A 209 -8.61 6.24 -10.62
N ARG A 210 -7.58 7.10 -10.70
CA ARG A 210 -6.69 7.42 -9.57
C ARG A 210 -7.30 8.41 -8.58
N GLU A 211 -8.38 9.07 -8.96
CA GLU A 211 -8.97 10.18 -8.21
C GLU A 211 -10.31 9.79 -7.58
N PHE A 212 -10.66 10.47 -6.48
CA PHE A 212 -12.02 10.40 -5.95
C PHE A 212 -12.98 11.19 -6.85
N PRO A 213 -14.19 10.68 -7.17
CA PRO A 213 -14.82 9.49 -6.60
C PRO A 213 -14.56 8.19 -7.38
N TYR A 214 -13.86 8.21 -8.50
CA TYR A 214 -13.75 7.08 -9.43
C TYR A 214 -12.93 5.90 -8.86
N VAL A 215 -11.89 6.18 -8.08
CA VAL A 215 -11.04 5.19 -7.42
C VAL A 215 -11.82 4.20 -6.53
N GLN A 216 -13.00 4.60 -6.03
CA GLN A 216 -13.88 3.73 -5.24
C GLN A 216 -14.42 2.52 -6.04
N ARG A 217 -14.26 2.54 -7.37
CA ARG A 217 -14.62 1.43 -8.26
C ARG A 217 -13.55 0.36 -8.32
N LEU A 218 -12.33 0.69 -7.90
CA LEU A 218 -11.17 -0.19 -7.85
C LEU A 218 -10.81 -0.63 -6.43
N ALA A 219 -11.01 0.23 -5.43
CA ALA A 219 -10.73 -0.07 -4.03
C ALA A 219 -11.87 0.36 -3.09
N ILE A 220 -12.05 -0.36 -1.99
CA ILE A 220 -12.95 0.02 -0.89
C ILE A 220 -12.19 0.09 0.43
N GLY A 221 -12.71 0.88 1.37
CA GLY A 221 -12.20 0.93 2.74
C GLY A 221 -12.65 -0.27 3.55
N ARG A 222 -11.76 -0.78 4.39
CA ARG A 222 -12.08 -1.70 5.47
C ARG A 222 -12.19 -0.95 6.79
N VAL A 223 -12.99 -1.50 7.69
CA VAL A 223 -13.04 -1.09 9.09
C VAL A 223 -12.79 -2.30 9.97
N ASN A 224 -12.14 -2.07 11.11
CA ASN A 224 -11.97 -3.10 12.15
C ASN A 224 -13.28 -3.33 12.93
N ALA A 225 -13.23 -4.21 13.93
CA ALA A 225 -14.39 -4.56 14.75
C ALA A 225 -14.99 -3.34 15.50
N GLU A 226 -14.17 -2.33 15.77
CA GLU A 226 -14.55 -1.08 16.43
C GLU A 226 -15.09 -0.03 15.44
N GLY A 227 -15.21 -0.36 14.15
CA GLY A 227 -15.68 0.57 13.11
C GLY A 227 -14.66 1.64 12.70
N THR A 228 -13.40 1.50 13.12
CA THR A 228 -12.31 2.41 12.73
C THR A 228 -11.68 1.95 11.42
N PHE A 229 -11.24 2.89 10.59
CA PHE A 229 -10.56 2.59 9.33
C PHE A 229 -9.33 1.69 9.52
N ASP A 230 -9.25 0.60 8.76
CA ASP A 230 -8.25 -0.48 8.88
C ASP A 230 -7.62 -0.84 7.52
N GLY A 231 -7.54 0.13 6.62
CA GLY A 231 -6.93 -0.01 5.30
C GLY A 231 -7.94 -0.18 4.17
N ILE A 232 -7.47 -0.64 3.02
CA ILE A 232 -8.29 -0.84 1.81
C ILE A 232 -8.15 -2.26 1.28
N GLU A 233 -9.13 -2.68 0.51
CA GLU A 233 -9.13 -3.91 -0.27
C GLU A 233 -9.70 -3.66 -1.67
N GLY A 234 -9.55 -4.65 -2.56
CA GLY A 234 -10.04 -4.52 -3.93
C GLY A 234 -11.56 -4.45 -3.99
N ALA A 235 -12.09 -3.45 -4.70
CA ALA A 235 -13.51 -3.35 -4.99
C ALA A 235 -13.87 -4.30 -6.15
N ARG A 236 -15.05 -4.91 -6.06
CA ARG A 236 -15.62 -5.69 -7.17
C ARG A 236 -16.62 -4.91 -8.02
N ARG A 237 -16.73 -3.59 -7.80
CA ARG A 237 -17.84 -2.79 -8.33
C ARG A 237 -17.96 -2.84 -9.86
N ILE A 238 -16.84 -2.80 -10.59
CA ILE A 238 -16.86 -2.89 -12.07
C ILE A 238 -17.38 -4.25 -12.52
N LEU A 239 -16.94 -5.32 -11.86
CA LEU A 239 -17.32 -6.71 -12.18
C LEU A 239 -18.80 -6.99 -11.88
N ASP A 240 -19.26 -6.51 -10.73
CA ASP A 240 -20.59 -6.83 -10.22
C ASP A 240 -21.66 -5.95 -10.88
N LYS A 241 -21.33 -4.71 -11.29
CA LYS A 241 -22.31 -3.75 -11.82
C LYS A 241 -23.06 -4.27 -13.04
N GLY A 242 -22.37 -4.88 -14.01
CA GLY A 242 -23.00 -5.40 -15.22
C GLY A 242 -23.92 -6.61 -14.98
N ASN A 243 -23.83 -7.22 -13.79
CA ASN A 243 -24.62 -8.38 -13.37
C ASN A 243 -25.72 -8.03 -12.36
N GLU A 244 -25.87 -6.77 -11.97
CA GLU A 244 -26.93 -6.34 -11.08
C GLU A 244 -28.31 -6.56 -11.69
N ALA A 245 -29.26 -7.04 -10.87
CA ALA A 245 -30.64 -7.16 -11.30
C ALA A 245 -31.21 -5.77 -11.63
N GLN A 246 -31.82 -5.65 -12.82
CA GLN A 246 -32.55 -4.46 -13.24
C GLN A 246 -33.65 -4.16 -12.21
N GLN A 247 -33.72 -2.92 -11.76
CA GLN A 247 -34.69 -2.50 -10.75
C GLN A 247 -35.88 -1.86 -11.48
N PRO A 248 -37.12 -2.36 -11.31
CA PRO A 248 -38.28 -1.86 -12.07
C PRO A 248 -38.57 -0.36 -11.92
N GLN A 249 -38.03 0.29 -10.89
CA GLN A 249 -38.29 1.68 -10.52
C GLN A 249 -37.03 2.54 -10.43
N ALA A 250 -35.88 2.06 -10.90
CA ALA A 250 -34.63 2.82 -10.88
C ALA A 250 -34.08 3.07 -12.29
N ASN A 251 -33.15 4.03 -12.40
CA ASN A 251 -32.31 4.16 -13.59
C ASN A 251 -31.57 2.84 -13.82
N ASN A 252 -32.05 2.10 -14.80
CA ASN A 252 -31.57 0.79 -15.17
C ASN A 252 -30.25 0.94 -15.94
N HIS A 253 -29.19 0.32 -15.43
CA HIS A 253 -27.88 0.31 -16.06
C HIS A 253 -27.81 -0.88 -17.02
N PRO A 254 -27.45 -0.72 -18.30
CA PRO A 254 -27.35 -1.84 -19.23
C PRO A 254 -26.47 -2.96 -18.67
N ARG A 255 -26.93 -4.21 -18.80
CA ARG A 255 -26.11 -5.36 -18.40
C ARG A 255 -24.86 -5.44 -19.27
N PHE A 256 -23.77 -5.88 -18.68
CA PHE A 256 -22.52 -6.15 -19.40
C PHE A 256 -21.73 -7.22 -18.62
N ALA A 257 -20.78 -7.83 -19.29
CA ALA A 257 -19.81 -8.69 -18.62
C ALA A 257 -18.43 -8.41 -19.20
N LEU A 258 -17.44 -8.22 -18.32
CA LEU A 258 -16.06 -8.30 -18.77
C LEU A 258 -15.75 -9.72 -19.21
N THR A 259 -14.86 -9.88 -20.19
CA THR A 259 -14.30 -11.20 -20.50
C THR A 259 -13.60 -11.78 -19.26
N SER A 260 -13.48 -13.11 -19.19
CA SER A 260 -12.77 -13.75 -18.07
C SER A 260 -11.33 -13.25 -17.93
N GLU A 261 -10.66 -12.98 -19.05
CA GLU A 261 -9.34 -12.36 -19.10
C GLU A 261 -9.34 -10.96 -18.47
N LEU A 262 -10.22 -10.06 -18.91
CA LEU A 262 -10.28 -8.69 -18.37
C LEU A 262 -10.67 -8.66 -16.89
N ALA A 263 -11.61 -9.53 -16.47
CA ALA A 263 -11.99 -9.64 -15.06
C ALA A 263 -10.84 -10.11 -14.18
N GLY A 264 -10.08 -11.12 -14.65
CA GLY A 264 -8.88 -11.62 -13.98
C GLY A 264 -7.79 -10.54 -13.90
N ASN A 265 -7.54 -9.87 -15.02
CA ASN A 265 -6.54 -8.80 -15.13
C ASN A 265 -6.87 -7.61 -14.22
N LEU A 266 -8.13 -7.21 -14.11
CA LEU A 266 -8.55 -6.13 -13.21
C LEU A 266 -8.28 -6.50 -11.75
N THR A 267 -8.60 -7.75 -11.37
CA THR A 267 -8.35 -8.28 -10.02
C THR A 267 -6.83 -8.32 -9.72
N THR A 268 -6.03 -8.78 -10.68
CA THR A 268 -4.56 -8.78 -10.59
C THR A 268 -4.02 -7.37 -10.39
N PHE A 269 -4.42 -6.42 -11.25
CA PHE A 269 -3.97 -5.03 -11.16
C PHE A 269 -4.23 -4.43 -9.79
N VAL A 270 -5.48 -4.52 -9.30
CA VAL A 270 -5.85 -3.96 -7.99
C VAL A 270 -5.07 -4.62 -6.85
N THR A 271 -4.90 -5.94 -6.89
CA THR A 271 -4.15 -6.69 -5.87
C THR A 271 -2.68 -6.29 -5.85
N GLU A 272 -2.05 -6.17 -7.02
CA GLU A 272 -0.66 -5.72 -7.16
C GLU A 272 -0.49 -4.27 -6.70
N THR A 273 -1.39 -3.36 -7.07
CA THR A 273 -1.35 -1.96 -6.63
C THR A 273 -1.46 -1.85 -5.10
N ILE A 274 -2.39 -2.56 -4.45
CA ILE A 274 -2.49 -2.58 -2.98
C ILE A 274 -1.24 -3.18 -2.35
N SER A 275 -0.74 -4.29 -2.90
CA SER A 275 0.50 -4.92 -2.41
C SER A 275 1.69 -3.97 -2.51
N ASN A 276 1.85 -3.27 -3.63
CA ASN A 276 2.93 -2.31 -3.84
C ASN A 276 2.78 -1.08 -2.95
N MET A 277 1.55 -0.57 -2.77
CA MET A 277 1.24 0.54 -1.88
C MET A 277 1.62 0.19 -0.44
N ASN A 278 1.17 -0.97 0.05
CA ASN A 278 1.51 -1.42 1.39
C ASN A 278 3.02 -1.60 1.54
N ALA A 279 3.68 -2.20 0.53
CA ALA A 279 5.12 -2.45 0.53
C ALA A 279 5.99 -1.23 0.20
N ASN A 280 5.43 -0.02 0.06
CA ASN A 280 6.14 1.19 -0.36
C ASN A 280 6.92 1.03 -1.68
N ARG A 281 6.43 0.19 -2.59
CA ARG A 281 7.02 -0.12 -3.90
C ARG A 281 6.39 0.69 -5.04
N CYS A 282 5.80 1.84 -4.73
CA CYS A 282 5.23 2.77 -5.72
C CYS A 282 6.29 3.68 -6.37
N GLN A 283 7.57 3.39 -6.13
CA GLN A 283 8.68 4.12 -6.72
C GLN A 283 8.80 3.67 -8.18
N ASN A 284 8.78 4.62 -9.12
CA ASN A 284 8.85 4.38 -10.57
C ASN A 284 7.56 3.88 -11.23
N VAL A 285 6.38 4.12 -10.64
CA VAL A 285 5.12 3.93 -11.38
C VAL A 285 5.08 4.85 -12.59
N THR A 286 4.60 4.34 -13.72
CA THR A 286 4.40 5.18 -14.90
C THR A 286 3.03 5.87 -14.82
N VAL A 287 3.03 7.16 -15.16
CA VAL A 287 1.82 7.98 -15.25
C VAL A 287 1.79 8.53 -16.67
N PRO A 288 0.68 8.39 -17.42
CA PRO A 288 0.60 8.96 -18.75
C PRO A 288 0.61 10.49 -18.65
N GLU A 289 1.07 11.15 -19.71
CA GLU A 289 0.86 12.59 -19.82
C GLU A 289 -0.66 12.87 -19.78
N ALA A 290 -1.08 13.79 -18.92
CA ALA A 290 -2.42 14.33 -19.03
C ALA A 290 -2.47 15.02 -20.40
N GLY A 291 -3.31 14.49 -21.30
CA GLY A 291 -3.53 15.13 -22.60
C GLY A 291 -3.88 16.60 -22.41
N THR A 292 -3.56 17.44 -23.40
CA THR A 292 -4.00 18.83 -23.37
C THR A 292 -5.53 18.86 -23.44
N ASP A 293 -6.17 19.31 -22.35
CA ASP A 293 -7.61 19.59 -22.27
C ASP A 293 -8.10 20.51 -23.41
#